data_AF-X1IA00-F1
#
_entry.id   AF-X1IA00-F1
#
_cell.length_a   1.000
_cell.length_b   1.000
_cell.length_c   1.000
_cell.angle_alpha   90.00
_cell.angle_beta   90.00
_cell.angle_gamma   90.00
#
_symmetry.space_group_name_H-M   'P 1'
#
loop_
_entity.id
_entity.type
_entity.pdbx_description
1 polymer ?
#
loop_
_entity_poly.entity_id
_entity_poly.type
_entity_poly.pdbx_seq_one_letter_code
_entity_poly.pdbx_strand_id
1 'polypeptide(L)'
;ALPYQETLIKNLIQKFKYQPFVKGLTISLTSLIITHFQLLDNKPNFSDYILIPAPLEKSKLKWRGFNQAEEIGKELARFLKIPLINNVLVKIKETLPQVELSDEERKENIKGAFLVKNGGIIKEKKILLVDDIYTTGSTLENRDTKLPHRI
;
A
#
# COMPACT_ATOMS: atom_id res chain seq x y z
N ALA A 1 5.32 17.10 -12.67
CA ALA A 1 6.05 16.04 -13.40
C ALA A 1 5.65 16.10 -14.88
N LEU A 2 6.44 15.55 -15.80
CA LEU A 2 6.06 15.54 -17.22
C LEU A 2 4.88 14.58 -17.45
N PRO A 3 3.83 14.94 -18.22
CA PRO A 3 2.63 14.12 -18.44
C PRO A 3 2.90 12.67 -18.91
N TYR A 4 4.03 12.47 -19.58
CA TYR A 4 4.50 11.17 -20.04
C TYR A 4 4.87 10.20 -18.90
N GLN A 5 5.51 10.71 -17.84
CA GLN A 5 5.93 9.90 -16.70
C GLN A 5 4.72 9.38 -15.91
N GLU A 6 3.68 10.21 -15.77
CA GLU A 6 2.42 9.83 -15.12
C GLU A 6 1.72 8.70 -15.89
N THR A 7 1.72 8.78 -17.22
CA THR A 7 1.10 7.76 -18.10
C THR A 7 1.86 6.44 -18.03
N LEU A 8 3.19 6.48 -18.02
CA LEU A 8 4.03 5.29 -17.90
C LEU A 8 3.84 4.58 -16.54
N ILE A 9 3.92 5.32 -15.44
CA ILE A 9 3.75 4.78 -14.08
C ILE A 9 2.35 4.17 -13.93
N LYS A 10 1.32 4.86 -14.42
CA LYS A 10 -0.06 4.34 -14.43
C LYS A 10 -0.16 3.01 -15.17
N ASN A 11 0.48 2.89 -16.33
CA ASN A 11 0.48 1.65 -17.12
C ASN A 11 1.23 0.51 -16.41
N LEU A 12 2.36 0.80 -15.74
CA LEU A 12 3.08 -0.19 -14.95
C LEU A 12 2.24 -0.69 -13.78
N ILE A 13 1.61 0.22 -13.03
CA ILE A 13 0.75 -0.18 -11.91
C ILE A 13 -0.47 -0.95 -12.42
N GLN A 14 -1.05 -0.57 -13.57
CA GLN A 14 -2.12 -1.36 -14.18
C GLN A 14 -1.68 -2.78 -14.53
N LYS A 15 -0.51 -2.98 -15.15
CA LYS A 15 0.03 -4.33 -15.44
C LYS A 15 0.40 -5.12 -14.17
N PHE A 16 0.66 -4.42 -13.07
CA PHE A 16 0.86 -5.04 -11.76
C PHE A 16 -0.47 -5.48 -11.12
N LYS A 17 -1.54 -4.68 -11.29
CA LYS A 17 -2.88 -4.93 -10.72
C LYS A 17 -3.79 -5.78 -11.59
N TYR A 18 -3.66 -5.73 -12.89
CA TYR A 18 -4.56 -6.38 -13.84
C TYR A 18 -3.75 -7.28 -14.76
N GLN A 19 -4.45 -8.18 -15.48
CA GLN A 19 -3.83 -9.05 -16.46
C GLN A 19 -2.88 -8.23 -17.37
N PRO A 20 -1.61 -8.65 -17.54
CA PRO A 20 -1.08 -10.00 -17.33
C PRO A 20 -0.49 -10.31 -15.94
N PHE A 21 -0.66 -9.44 -14.92
CA PHE A 21 -0.10 -9.60 -13.57
C PHE A 21 1.42 -9.77 -13.51
N VAL A 22 2.13 -8.72 -13.90
CA VAL A 22 3.60 -8.74 -13.95
C VAL A 22 4.19 -8.61 -12.55
N LYS A 23 4.29 -9.73 -11.81
CA LYS A 23 4.90 -9.77 -10.47
C LYS A 23 6.33 -9.21 -10.44
N GLY A 24 7.09 -9.35 -11.53
CA GLY A 24 8.43 -8.78 -11.66
C GLY A 24 8.51 -7.26 -11.48
N LEU A 25 7.40 -6.53 -11.62
CA LEU A 25 7.34 -5.10 -11.35
C LEU A 25 7.54 -4.73 -9.87
N THR A 26 7.41 -5.68 -8.94
CA THR A 26 7.67 -5.46 -7.51
C THR A 26 9.02 -4.79 -7.27
N ILE A 27 10.08 -5.27 -7.92
CA ILE A 27 11.45 -4.75 -7.71
C ILE A 27 11.54 -3.31 -8.21
N SER A 28 11.07 -3.04 -9.43
CA SER A 28 11.12 -1.70 -10.03
C SER A 28 10.29 -0.69 -9.24
N LEU A 29 9.05 -1.04 -8.87
CA LEU A 29 8.16 -0.17 -8.10
C LEU A 29 8.72 0.09 -6.70
N THR A 30 9.26 -0.94 -6.03
CA THR A 30 9.86 -0.76 -4.71
C THR A 30 11.14 0.07 -4.78
N SER A 31 11.95 -0.11 -5.83
CA SER A 31 13.15 0.72 -6.05
C SER A 31 12.78 2.20 -6.17
N LEU A 32 11.68 2.54 -6.85
CA LEU A 32 11.23 3.93 -6.93
C LEU A 32 10.88 4.51 -5.55
N ILE A 33 10.19 3.74 -4.71
CA ILE A 33 9.87 4.13 -3.32
C ILE A 33 11.15 4.33 -2.50
N ILE A 34 12.08 3.39 -2.60
CA ILE A 34 13.37 3.45 -1.89
C ILE A 34 14.18 4.67 -2.32
N THR A 35 14.29 4.89 -3.63
CA THR A 35 14.99 6.07 -4.18
C THR A 35 14.33 7.35 -3.68
N HIS A 36 13.00 7.41 -3.64
CA HIS A 36 12.29 8.56 -3.07
C HIS A 36 12.70 8.81 -1.61
N PHE A 37 12.70 7.79 -0.75
CA PHE A 37 13.15 7.95 0.65
C PHE A 37 14.60 8.42 0.78
N GLN A 38 15.47 7.96 -0.12
CA GLN A 38 16.88 8.35 -0.10
C GLN A 38 17.10 9.82 -0.52
N LEU A 39 16.22 10.35 -1.37
CA LEU A 39 16.27 11.72 -1.89
C LEU A 39 15.60 12.76 -0.97
N LEU A 40 14.86 12.33 0.05
CA LEU A 40 14.31 13.26 1.05
C LEU A 40 15.43 13.87 1.89
N ASP A 41 15.46 15.20 2.01
CA ASP A 41 16.42 15.93 2.85
C ASP A 41 16.34 15.45 4.31
N ASN A 42 15.12 15.27 4.81
CA ASN A 42 14.82 14.68 6.11
C ASN A 42 14.41 13.22 5.94
N LYS A 43 15.40 12.32 5.90
CA LYS A 43 15.15 10.88 5.76
C LYS A 43 14.28 10.37 6.91
N PRO A 44 13.13 9.74 6.65
CA PRO A 44 12.31 9.17 7.70
C PRO A 44 13.06 8.04 8.40
N ASN A 45 13.08 8.06 9.73
CA ASN A 45 13.61 6.97 10.53
C ASN A 45 12.49 5.97 10.86
N PHE A 46 12.58 4.77 10.28
CA PHE A 46 11.64 3.69 10.50
C PHE A 46 12.12 2.63 11.50
N SER A 47 13.23 2.82 12.22
CA SER A 47 13.84 1.78 13.08
C SER A 47 12.89 1.11 14.08
N ASP A 48 11.91 1.86 14.60
CA ASP A 48 10.95 1.38 15.61
C ASP A 48 9.60 0.97 15.00
N TYR A 49 9.51 0.89 13.67
CA TYR A 49 8.29 0.55 12.96
C TYR A 49 8.22 -0.95 12.67
N ILE A 50 7.00 -1.42 12.49
CA ILE A 50 6.69 -2.68 11.82
C ILE A 50 5.94 -2.39 10.53
N LEU A 51 6.18 -3.21 9.51
CA LEU A 51 5.48 -3.11 8.23
C LEU A 51 4.30 -4.07 8.23
N ILE A 52 3.12 -3.58 7.86
CA ILE A 52 1.92 -4.40 7.65
C ILE A 52 1.43 -4.14 6.24
N PRO A 53 1.27 -5.17 5.38
CA PRO A 53 0.65 -4.97 4.08
C PRO A 53 -0.87 -4.97 4.20
N ALA A 54 -1.54 -4.15 3.39
CA ALA A 54 -2.98 -4.19 3.27
C ALA A 54 -3.44 -5.57 2.75
N PRO A 55 -4.50 -6.17 3.34
CA PRO A 55 -4.99 -7.46 2.91
C PRO A 55 -5.67 -7.36 1.55
N LEU A 56 -5.31 -8.27 0.65
CA LEU A 56 -6.01 -8.48 -0.60
C LEU A 56 -7.21 -9.42 -0.37
N GLU A 57 -8.29 -9.17 -1.10
CA GLU A 57 -9.46 -10.05 -1.12
C GLU A 57 -9.09 -11.45 -1.62
N LYS A 58 -9.64 -12.51 -1.01
CA LYS A 58 -9.29 -13.91 -1.34
C LYS A 58 -9.51 -14.24 -2.82
N SER A 59 -10.58 -13.72 -3.42
CA SER A 59 -10.90 -13.87 -4.85
C SER A 59 -9.78 -13.28 -5.72
N LYS A 60 -9.34 -12.05 -5.42
CA LYS A 60 -8.26 -11.34 -6.11
C LYS A 60 -6.91 -12.02 -5.90
N LEU A 61 -6.63 -12.52 -4.70
CA LEU A 61 -5.42 -13.29 -4.42
C LEU A 61 -5.39 -14.58 -5.25
N LYS A 62 -6.50 -15.32 -5.32
CA LYS A 62 -6.62 -16.53 -6.15
C LYS A 62 -6.48 -16.23 -7.64
N TRP A 63 -7.07 -15.13 -8.11
CA TRP A 63 -7.03 -14.73 -9.51
C TRP A 63 -5.64 -14.25 -9.95
N ARG A 64 -4.95 -13.48 -9.09
CA ARG A 64 -3.67 -12.84 -9.39
C ARG A 64 -2.45 -13.68 -8.99
N GLY A 65 -2.58 -14.55 -8.01
CA GLY A 65 -1.51 -15.40 -7.48
C GLY A 65 -0.59 -14.72 -6.45
N PHE A 66 -0.75 -13.42 -6.17
CA PHE A 66 0.03 -12.68 -5.18
C PHE A 66 -0.70 -11.43 -4.67
N ASN A 67 -0.28 -10.92 -3.50
CA ASN A 67 -0.70 -9.64 -2.95
C ASN A 67 0.40 -8.59 -3.17
N GLN A 68 0.14 -7.56 -3.97
CA GLN A 68 1.09 -6.49 -4.29
C GLN A 68 1.67 -5.82 -3.07
N ALA A 69 0.81 -5.45 -2.12
CA ALA A 69 1.23 -4.76 -0.91
C ALA A 69 2.18 -5.65 -0.09
N GLU A 70 1.93 -6.96 -0.08
CA GLU A 70 2.81 -7.92 0.56
C GLU A 70 4.15 -8.06 -0.18
N GLU A 71 4.13 -8.14 -1.50
CA GLU A 71 5.37 -8.25 -2.30
C GLU A 71 6.24 -6.99 -2.19
N ILE A 72 5.65 -5.79 -2.27
CA ILE A 72 6.35 -4.52 -2.02
C ILE A 72 6.82 -4.48 -0.56
N GLY A 73 5.96 -4.88 0.38
CA GLY A 73 6.27 -4.91 1.80
C GLY A 73 7.48 -5.79 2.13
N LYS A 74 7.64 -6.94 1.46
CA LYS A 74 8.83 -7.81 1.59
C LYS A 74 10.11 -7.09 1.19
N GLU A 75 10.11 -6.40 0.04
CA GLU A 75 11.26 -5.64 -0.44
C GLU A 75 11.58 -4.45 0.49
N LEU A 76 10.56 -3.69 0.90
CA LEU A 76 10.73 -2.55 1.80
C LEU A 76 11.22 -2.98 3.19
N ALA A 77 10.68 -4.05 3.77
CA ALA A 77 11.11 -4.57 5.06
C ALA A 77 12.60 -4.96 5.03
N ARG A 78 13.07 -5.56 3.93
CA ARG A 78 14.50 -5.87 3.74
C ARG A 78 15.36 -4.62 3.67
N PHE A 79 14.94 -3.61 2.92
CA PHE A 79 15.67 -2.35 2.78
C PHE A 79 15.72 -1.56 4.09
N LEU A 80 14.56 -1.39 4.73
CA LEU A 80 14.39 -0.63 5.98
C LEU A 80 14.90 -1.38 7.22
N LYS A 81 15.15 -2.68 7.09
CA LYS A 81 15.54 -3.59 8.19
C LYS A 81 14.52 -3.61 9.34
N ILE A 82 13.23 -3.63 8.99
CA ILE A 82 12.12 -3.67 9.95
C ILE A 82 11.28 -4.95 9.78
N PRO A 83 10.58 -5.42 10.83
CA PRO A 83 9.74 -6.62 10.72
C PRO A 83 8.56 -6.42 9.77
N LEU A 84 8.34 -7.40 8.88
CA LEU A 84 7.09 -7.53 8.11
C LEU A 84 6.13 -8.45 8.86
N ILE A 85 4.94 -7.95 9.19
CA ILE A 85 3.90 -8.71 9.90
C ILE A 85 2.71 -8.92 8.97
N ASN A 86 2.59 -10.13 8.44
CA ASN A 86 1.49 -10.55 7.58
C ASN A 86 0.30 -11.06 8.40
N ASN A 87 -0.89 -11.11 7.78
CA ASN A 87 -2.11 -11.73 8.32
C ASN A 87 -2.64 -11.13 9.64
N VAL A 88 -2.13 -9.98 10.08
CA VAL A 88 -2.69 -9.24 11.23
C VAL A 88 -3.90 -8.43 10.80
N LEU A 89 -3.81 -7.68 9.70
CA LEU A 89 -4.96 -6.99 9.14
C LEU A 89 -5.67 -7.93 8.15
N VAL A 90 -6.97 -8.16 8.35
CA VAL A 90 -7.76 -9.06 7.50
C VAL A 90 -8.99 -8.35 6.99
N LYS A 91 -9.25 -8.41 5.69
CA LYS A 91 -10.47 -7.88 5.09
C LYS A 91 -11.62 -8.87 5.28
N ILE A 92 -12.70 -8.43 5.92
CA ILE A 92 -13.87 -9.24 6.26
C ILE A 92 -15.15 -8.83 5.52
N LYS A 93 -15.13 -7.69 4.83
CA LYS A 93 -16.24 -7.15 4.04
C LYS A 93 -15.73 -6.70 2.68
N GLU A 94 -16.52 -6.91 1.63
CA GLU A 94 -16.29 -6.26 0.34
C GLU A 94 -16.51 -4.75 0.45
N THR A 95 -15.72 -3.98 -0.30
CA THR A 95 -15.78 -2.51 -0.28
C THR A 95 -15.80 -2.03 -1.72
N LEU A 96 -16.58 -0.99 -2.00
CA LEU A 96 -16.57 -0.32 -3.29
C LEU A 96 -15.19 0.30 -3.58
N PRO A 97 -14.80 0.45 -4.86
CA PRO A 97 -13.61 1.22 -5.21
C PRO A 97 -13.72 2.66 -4.66
N GLN A 98 -12.72 3.13 -3.91
CA GLN A 98 -12.83 4.46 -3.27
C GLN A 98 -12.61 5.65 -4.21
N VAL A 99 -12.26 5.38 -5.46
CA VAL A 99 -12.00 6.41 -6.48
C VAL A 99 -13.23 7.30 -6.68
N GLU A 100 -14.40 6.68 -6.70
CA GLU A 100 -15.68 7.33 -7.03
C GLU A 100 -16.42 7.84 -5.78
N LEU A 101 -15.86 7.64 -4.59
CA LEU A 101 -16.49 7.96 -3.31
C LEU A 101 -15.95 9.29 -2.74
N SER A 102 -16.86 10.10 -2.18
CA SER A 102 -16.56 11.24 -1.30
C SER A 102 -15.87 10.78 -0.01
N ASP A 103 -15.20 11.68 0.72
CA ASP A 103 -14.46 11.28 1.92
C ASP A 103 -15.34 10.68 3.02
N GLU A 104 -16.59 11.14 3.16
CA GLU A 104 -17.59 10.53 4.04
C GLU A 104 -17.95 9.11 3.58
N GLU A 105 -18.23 8.94 2.29
CA GLU A 105 -18.53 7.62 1.71
C GLU A 105 -17.33 6.68 1.82
N ARG A 106 -16.10 7.19 1.70
CA ARG A 106 -14.88 6.41 1.91
C ARG A 106 -14.81 5.87 3.33
N LYS A 107 -15.06 6.72 4.33
CA LYS A 107 -15.06 6.32 5.76
C LYS A 107 -16.11 5.26 6.02
N GLU A 108 -17.32 5.43 5.51
CA GLU A 108 -18.40 4.45 5.72
C GLU A 108 -18.15 3.14 4.95
N ASN A 109 -17.60 3.23 3.73
CA ASN A 109 -17.25 2.07 2.92
C ASN A 109 -16.18 1.18 3.58
N ILE A 110 -15.18 1.77 4.27
CA ILE A 110 -14.15 1.01 5.00
C ILE A 110 -14.56 0.61 6.42
N LYS A 111 -15.63 1.20 6.97
CA LYS A 111 -16.07 0.95 8.35
C LYS A 111 -16.46 -0.52 8.52
N GLY A 112 -15.84 -1.17 9.50
CA GLY A 112 -16.02 -2.60 9.76
C GLY A 112 -15.51 -3.52 8.63
N ALA A 113 -14.81 -2.99 7.62
CA ALA A 113 -14.32 -3.81 6.52
C ALA A 113 -13.07 -4.61 6.86
N PHE A 114 -12.36 -4.23 7.92
CA PHE A 114 -11.13 -4.86 8.36
C PHE A 114 -11.21 -5.30 9.83
N LEU A 115 -10.56 -6.42 10.13
CA LEU A 115 -10.39 -6.97 11.46
C LEU A 115 -8.90 -7.13 11.74
N VAL A 116 -8.49 -6.80 12.97
CA VAL A 116 -7.16 -7.10 13.48
C VAL A 116 -7.17 -8.48 14.15
N LYS A 117 -6.40 -9.42 13.60
CA LYS A 117 -6.08 -10.70 14.24
C LYS A 117 -4.78 -10.58 15.03
N ASN A 118 -4.71 -11.26 16.18
CA ASN A 118 -3.52 -11.28 17.03
C ASN A 118 -3.01 -9.88 17.42
N GLY A 119 -3.93 -9.00 17.84
CA GLY A 119 -3.62 -7.58 18.14
C GLY A 119 -2.49 -7.37 19.15
N GLY A 120 -2.17 -8.36 20.00
CA GLY A 120 -1.02 -8.31 20.90
C GLY A 120 0.32 -8.13 20.19
N ILE A 121 0.48 -8.63 18.96
CA ILE A 121 1.73 -8.51 18.18
C ILE A 121 2.00 -7.06 17.77
N ILE A 122 0.94 -6.26 17.58
CA ILE A 122 1.02 -4.88 17.10
C ILE A 122 0.76 -3.85 18.20
N LYS A 123 0.48 -4.30 19.42
CA LYS A 123 0.23 -3.43 20.56
C LYS A 123 1.47 -2.57 20.81
N GLU A 124 1.27 -1.26 20.94
CA GLU A 124 2.33 -0.26 21.21
C GLU A 124 3.44 -0.21 20.15
N LYS A 125 3.19 -0.73 18.94
CA LYS A 125 4.12 -0.61 17.80
C LYS A 125 3.76 0.56 16.91
N LYS A 126 4.79 1.21 16.33
CA LYS A 126 4.59 2.14 15.22
C LYS A 126 4.36 1.31 13.95
N ILE A 127 3.28 1.57 13.23
CA ILE A 127 2.89 0.77 12.06
C ILE A 127 3.12 1.58 10.79
N LEU A 128 3.83 0.96 9.85
CA LEU A 128 3.94 1.38 8.46
C LEU A 128 3.02 0.50 7.63
N LEU A 129 1.92 1.06 7.15
CA LEU A 129 0.96 0.34 6.30
C LEU A 129 1.39 0.52 4.83
N VAL A 130 1.64 -0.59 4.13
CA VAL A 130 1.80 -0.59 2.67
C VAL A 130 0.43 -0.91 2.07
N ASP A 131 -0.15 0.06 1.38
CA ASP A 131 -1.48 -0.07 0.78
C ASP A 131 -1.36 -0.17 -0.75
N ASP A 132 -2.48 -0.44 -1.41
CA ASP A 132 -2.54 -0.51 -2.86
C ASP A 132 -2.22 0.86 -3.49
N ILE A 133 -1.23 0.91 -4.40
CA ILE A 133 -0.85 2.13 -5.13
C ILE A 133 -2.08 2.71 -5.85
N TYR A 134 -2.59 3.85 -5.41
CA TYR A 134 -3.76 4.50 -6.01
C TYR A 134 -3.40 5.09 -7.38
N THR A 135 -4.04 4.61 -8.45
CA THR A 135 -3.71 4.99 -9.85
C THR A 135 -4.69 5.97 -10.50
N THR A 136 -5.49 6.67 -9.72
CA THR A 136 -6.40 7.68 -10.29
C THR A 136 -5.76 9.05 -10.09
N GLY A 137 -5.34 9.64 -11.22
CA GLY A 137 -4.67 10.94 -11.30
C GLY A 137 -5.57 12.12 -10.89
N SER A 138 -6.01 12.13 -9.65
CA SER A 138 -6.86 13.18 -9.07
C SER A 138 -6.63 13.35 -7.56
N THR A 139 -5.42 13.09 -7.05
CA THR A 139 -5.11 13.44 -5.65
C THR A 139 -3.64 13.73 -5.41
N LEU A 140 -3.06 14.64 -6.20
CA LEU A 140 -1.92 15.42 -5.73
C LEU A 140 -2.35 16.78 -5.16
N GLU A 141 -3.62 17.18 -5.29
CA GLU A 141 -4.04 18.55 -4.96
C GLU A 141 -4.69 18.77 -3.59
N ASN A 142 -5.09 17.76 -2.82
CA ASN A 142 -5.73 18.05 -1.51
C ASN A 142 -5.60 16.90 -0.53
N ARG A 143 -4.49 16.84 0.23
CA ARG A 143 -4.47 16.13 1.52
C ARG A 143 -3.53 16.80 2.53
N ASP A 144 -4.00 17.93 3.07
CA ASP A 144 -3.79 18.24 4.49
C ASP A 144 -4.69 17.31 5.30
N THR A 145 -4.14 16.24 5.89
CA THR A 145 -4.77 15.57 7.05
C THR A 145 -3.80 14.57 7.66
N LYS A 146 -3.54 14.75 8.96
CA LYS A 146 -2.79 13.84 9.83
C LYS A 146 -3.39 12.41 9.75
N LEU A 147 -2.70 11.52 9.04
CA LEU A 147 -2.90 10.08 9.09
C LEU A 147 -1.54 9.41 9.36
N PRO A 148 -1.50 8.22 10.00
CA PRO A 148 -0.26 7.45 10.12
C PRO A 148 0.35 7.25 8.73
N HIS A 149 1.68 7.41 8.62
CA HIS A 149 2.39 7.41 7.34
C HIS A 149 1.98 6.20 6.48
N ARG A 150 1.21 6.46 5.42
CA ARG A 150 0.84 5.52 4.36
C ARG A 150 1.80 5.76 3.20
N ILE A 151 2.38 4.68 2.69
CA ILE A 151 3.20 4.67 1.46
C ILE A 151 2.43 3.89 0.40
#